data_AF-A0A8J2BB73-F1
#
_entry.id   AF-A0A8J2BB73-F1
#
_cell.length_a   1.000
_cell.length_b   1.000
_cell.length_c   1.000
_cell.angle_alpha   90.00
_cell.angle_beta   90.00
_cell.angle_gamma   90.00
#
_symmetry.space_group_name_H-M   'P 1'
#
loop_
_entity.id
_entity.type
_entity.pdbx_description
1 polymer ?
#
loop_
_entity_poly.entity_id
_entity_poly.type
_entity_poly.pdbx_seq_one_letter_code
_entity_poly.pdbx_strand_id
1 'polypeptide(L)'
;MLDARRMHWFGKSMMEFRTVQQTLHTITLPREVRYLHALSRFFFALRWGSENWQILYKIGALADVKAVNATYYATKAARLWLVALCCGALTELCKLIRLHRGEPHLSRDQRKQIRYQCYRTLLCHLGDMGIPLSRGLAVEIPEKRLAAMHLVSGLIQSSNLYPPKLGC
;
A
#
# COMPACT_ATOMS: atom_id res chain seq x y z
N MET A 1 -25.34 6.33 -11.11
CA MET A 1 -24.40 7.40 -11.52
C MET A 1 -23.02 7.05 -10.99
N LEU A 2 -21.98 7.03 -11.84
CA LEU A 2 -20.59 6.84 -11.43
C LEU A 2 -20.07 8.18 -10.87
N ASP A 3 -20.06 8.35 -9.54
CA ASP A 3 -19.52 9.57 -8.95
C ASP A 3 -18.00 9.64 -9.13
N ALA A 4 -17.46 10.85 -9.27
CA ALA A 4 -16.02 11.13 -9.44
C ALA A 4 -15.14 10.43 -8.38
N ARG A 5 -15.67 10.23 -7.17
CA ARG A 5 -15.01 9.48 -6.08
C ARG A 5 -14.70 8.02 -6.44
N ARG A 6 -15.54 7.37 -7.27
CA ARG A 6 -15.38 5.99 -7.73
C ARG A 6 -14.41 5.87 -8.91
N MET A 7 -14.37 6.87 -9.80
CA MET A 7 -13.39 6.92 -10.91
C MET A 7 -11.95 7.12 -10.40
N HIS A 8 -11.78 7.82 -9.28
CA HIS A 8 -10.47 7.97 -8.64
C HIS A 8 -9.78 6.63 -8.34
N TRP A 9 -10.53 5.55 -8.13
CA TRP A 9 -9.99 4.25 -7.73
C TRP A 9 -9.40 3.47 -8.92
N PHE A 10 -9.92 3.69 -10.13
CA PHE A 10 -9.28 3.23 -11.38
C PHE A 10 -7.93 3.91 -11.60
N GLY A 11 -7.89 5.23 -11.37
CA GLY A 11 -6.65 6.00 -11.39
C GLY A 11 -5.61 5.43 -10.43
N LYS A 12 -6.00 5.09 -9.19
CA LYS A 12 -5.10 4.46 -8.21
C LYS A 12 -4.51 3.15 -8.70
N SER A 13 -5.32 2.24 -9.25
CA SER A 13 -4.82 0.97 -9.78
C SER A 13 -3.74 1.18 -10.85
N MET A 14 -3.96 2.12 -11.77
CA MET A 14 -3.00 2.43 -12.83
C MET A 14 -1.73 3.11 -12.30
N MET A 15 -1.87 4.03 -11.33
CA MET A 15 -0.73 4.69 -10.70
C MET A 15 0.17 3.70 -9.94
N GLU A 16 -0.43 2.76 -9.20
CA GLU A 16 0.34 1.72 -8.52
C GLU A 16 1.08 0.84 -9.54
N PHE A 17 0.41 0.42 -10.61
CA PHE A 17 1.05 -0.37 -11.68
C PHE A 17 2.18 0.39 -12.39
N ARG A 18 2.00 1.68 -12.67
CA ARG A 18 3.07 2.53 -13.20
C ARG A 18 4.26 2.60 -12.24
N THR A 19 4.00 2.67 -10.94
CA THR A 19 5.04 2.64 -9.88
C THR A 19 5.79 1.31 -9.87
N VAL A 20 5.12 0.18 -10.14
CA VAL A 20 5.78 -1.12 -10.34
C VAL A 20 6.79 -1.04 -11.47
N GLN A 21 6.37 -0.58 -12.65
CA GLN A 21 7.24 -0.46 -13.82
C GLN A 21 8.44 0.43 -13.51
N GLN A 22 8.21 1.63 -12.96
CA GLN A 22 9.27 2.57 -12.59
C GLN A 22 10.24 1.95 -11.57
N THR A 23 9.74 1.26 -10.55
CA THR A 23 10.56 0.58 -9.55
C THR A 23 11.44 -0.48 -10.19
N LEU A 24 10.89 -1.32 -11.07
CA LEU A 24 11.63 -2.39 -11.73
C LEU A 24 12.71 -1.87 -12.69
N HIS A 25 12.47 -0.74 -13.36
CA HIS A 25 13.45 -0.07 -14.20
C HIS A 25 14.54 0.69 -13.42
N THR A 26 14.33 0.94 -12.12
CA THR A 26 15.28 1.66 -11.28
C THR A 26 16.45 0.73 -10.89
N ILE A 27 17.65 1.02 -11.38
CA ILE A 27 18.86 0.24 -11.06
C ILE A 27 19.59 0.69 -9.79
N THR A 28 19.20 1.83 -9.21
CA THR A 28 19.84 2.41 -8.02
C THR A 28 19.43 1.71 -6.73
N LEU A 29 18.31 0.98 -6.74
CA LEU A 29 17.85 0.22 -5.58
C LEU A 29 18.45 -1.20 -5.58
N PRO A 30 18.82 -1.73 -4.40
CA PRO A 30 19.18 -3.13 -4.25
C PRO A 30 18.08 -4.05 -4.78
N ARG A 31 18.48 -5.17 -5.39
CA ARG A 31 17.58 -6.10 -6.09
C ARG A 31 16.42 -6.57 -5.20
N GLU A 32 16.70 -6.91 -3.95
CA GLU A 32 15.70 -7.44 -3.01
C GLU A 32 14.69 -6.34 -2.63
N VAL A 33 15.17 -5.14 -2.30
CA VAL A 33 14.33 -3.98 -1.96
C VAL A 33 13.46 -3.60 -3.15
N ARG A 34 14.04 -3.60 -4.35
CA ARG A 34 13.34 -3.29 -5.59
C ARG A 34 12.21 -4.28 -5.86
N TYR A 35 12.47 -5.58 -5.77
CA TYR A 35 11.45 -6.59 -6.04
C TYR A 35 10.37 -6.64 -4.97
N LEU A 36 10.72 -6.51 -3.68
CA LEU A 36 9.71 -6.45 -2.61
C LEU A 36 8.83 -5.19 -2.72
N HIS A 37 9.44 -4.04 -3.05
CA HIS A 37 8.68 -2.82 -3.27
C HIS A 37 7.76 -2.94 -4.49
N ALA A 38 8.29 -3.42 -5.62
CA ALA A 38 7.51 -3.64 -6.83
C ALA A 38 6.36 -4.64 -6.57
N LEU A 39 6.61 -5.70 -5.82
CA LEU A 39 5.60 -6.69 -5.46
C LEU A 39 4.50 -6.08 -4.56
N SER A 40 4.88 -5.28 -3.56
CA SER A 40 3.94 -4.54 -2.71
C SER A 40 3.02 -3.65 -3.56
N ARG A 41 3.60 -2.86 -4.48
CA ARG A 41 2.88 -1.98 -5.41
C ARG A 41 1.97 -2.75 -6.36
N PHE A 42 2.43 -3.89 -6.85
CA PHE A 42 1.64 -4.76 -7.70
C PHE A 42 0.39 -5.29 -6.98
N PHE A 43 0.52 -5.74 -5.74
CA PHE A 43 -0.64 -6.18 -4.96
C PHE A 43 -1.59 -5.04 -4.58
N PHE A 44 -1.07 -3.82 -4.35
CA PHE A 44 -1.93 -2.64 -4.23
C PHE A 44 -2.70 -2.36 -5.53
N ALA A 45 -2.06 -2.47 -6.70
CA ALA A 45 -2.75 -2.34 -7.97
C ALA A 45 -3.87 -3.38 -8.13
N LEU A 46 -3.59 -4.65 -7.84
CA LEU A 46 -4.61 -5.72 -7.89
C LEU A 46 -5.74 -5.49 -6.89
N ARG A 47 -5.45 -5.02 -5.68
CA ARG A 47 -6.45 -4.67 -4.68
C ARG A 47 -7.41 -3.61 -5.24
N TRP A 48 -6.88 -2.49 -5.76
CA TRP A 48 -7.70 -1.45 -6.35
C TRP A 48 -8.49 -1.97 -7.56
N GLY A 49 -7.88 -2.79 -8.41
CA GLY A 49 -8.57 -3.49 -9.50
C GLY A 49 -9.75 -4.35 -9.03
N SER A 50 -9.59 -5.07 -7.92
CA SER A 50 -10.65 -5.88 -7.32
C SER A 50 -11.80 -5.03 -6.77
N GLU A 51 -11.51 -3.92 -6.10
CA GLU A 51 -12.52 -2.96 -5.63
C GLU A 51 -13.26 -2.29 -6.80
N ASN A 52 -12.54 -1.96 -7.88
CA ASN A 52 -13.11 -1.42 -9.11
C ASN A 52 -14.08 -2.42 -9.75
N TRP A 53 -13.74 -3.70 -9.79
CA TRP A 53 -14.62 -4.76 -10.31
C TRP A 53 -15.93 -4.86 -9.51
N GLN A 54 -15.85 -4.74 -8.17
CA GLN A 54 -17.02 -4.68 -7.31
C GLN A 54 -17.92 -3.46 -7.63
N ILE A 55 -17.31 -2.30 -7.91
CA ILE A 55 -18.06 -1.10 -8.30
C ILE A 55 -18.78 -1.31 -9.62
N LEU A 56 -18.10 -1.88 -10.63
CA LEU A 56 -18.68 -2.14 -11.96
C LEU A 56 -19.90 -3.07 -11.88
N TYR A 57 -19.87 -4.09 -11.03
CA TYR A 57 -21.06 -4.90 -10.75
C TYR A 57 -22.18 -4.10 -10.11
N LYS A 58 -21.87 -3.31 -9.07
CA LYS A 58 -22.88 -2.53 -8.33
C LYS A 58 -23.60 -1.48 -9.18
N ILE A 59 -22.97 -0.98 -10.24
CA ILE A 59 -23.58 -0.01 -11.16
C ILE A 59 -24.27 -0.67 -12.36
N GLY A 60 -24.28 -2.00 -12.44
CA GLY A 60 -24.89 -2.75 -13.54
C GLY A 60 -24.08 -2.77 -14.85
N ALA A 61 -22.85 -2.24 -14.87
CA ALA A 61 -22.01 -2.24 -16.07
C ALA A 61 -21.56 -3.65 -16.49
N LEU A 62 -21.67 -4.62 -15.59
CA LEU A 62 -21.36 -6.04 -15.81
C LEU A 62 -22.61 -6.92 -15.58
N ALA A 63 -23.81 -6.41 -15.89
CA ALA A 63 -25.08 -7.09 -15.61
C ALA A 63 -25.17 -8.51 -16.19
N ASP A 64 -24.54 -8.75 -17.35
CA ASP A 64 -24.53 -10.06 -18.03
C ASP A 64 -23.42 -11.01 -17.55
N VAL A 65 -22.51 -10.53 -16.69
CA VAL A 65 -21.48 -11.38 -16.10
C VAL A 65 -22.06 -11.98 -14.82
N LYS A 66 -21.95 -13.31 -14.67
CA LYS A 66 -22.47 -14.05 -13.51
C LYS A 66 -21.98 -13.38 -12.22
N ALA A 67 -22.89 -12.71 -11.51
CA ALA A 67 -22.56 -11.89 -10.36
C ALA A 67 -21.91 -12.75 -9.27
N VAL A 68 -20.59 -12.60 -9.11
CA VAL A 68 -19.90 -13.16 -7.95
C VAL A 68 -20.22 -12.26 -6.77
N ASN A 69 -20.65 -12.85 -5.64
CA ASN A 69 -21.14 -12.14 -4.45
C ASN A 69 -20.23 -10.95 -4.07
N ALA A 70 -20.81 -9.77 -3.79
CA ALA A 70 -20.07 -8.57 -3.41
C ALA A 70 -19.10 -8.79 -2.23
N THR A 71 -19.42 -9.74 -1.33
CA THR A 71 -18.56 -10.17 -0.23
C THR A 71 -17.28 -10.85 -0.73
N TYR A 72 -17.35 -11.62 -1.81
CA TYR A 72 -16.18 -12.30 -2.39
C TYR A 72 -15.09 -11.30 -2.81
N TYR A 73 -15.46 -10.26 -3.57
CA TYR A 73 -14.51 -9.24 -4.01
C TYR A 73 -13.95 -8.42 -2.84
N ALA A 74 -14.78 -8.12 -1.83
CA ALA A 74 -14.31 -7.45 -0.63
C ALA A 74 -13.27 -8.29 0.13
N THR A 75 -13.50 -9.60 0.29
CA THR A 75 -12.54 -10.51 0.94
C THR A 75 -11.26 -10.67 0.10
N LYS A 76 -11.36 -10.74 -1.23
CA LYS A 76 -10.18 -10.80 -2.12
C LYS A 76 -9.36 -9.53 -2.05
N ALA A 77 -10.01 -8.36 -2.15
CA ALA A 77 -9.34 -7.08 -1.98
C ALA A 77 -8.64 -6.98 -0.61
N ALA A 78 -9.30 -7.40 0.47
CA ALA A 78 -8.71 -7.43 1.81
C ALA A 78 -7.46 -8.32 1.88
N ARG A 79 -7.48 -9.52 1.28
CA ARG A 79 -6.30 -10.40 1.23
C ARG A 79 -5.17 -9.82 0.38
N LEU A 80 -5.48 -9.24 -0.77
CA LEU A 80 -4.49 -8.57 -1.62
C LEU A 80 -3.84 -7.39 -0.89
N TRP A 81 -4.64 -6.63 -0.13
CA TRP A 81 -4.14 -5.57 0.72
C TRP A 81 -3.19 -6.10 1.81
N LEU A 82 -3.54 -7.19 2.48
CA LEU A 82 -2.67 -7.81 3.49
C LEU A 82 -1.30 -8.17 2.90
N VAL A 83 -1.28 -8.83 1.74
CA VAL A 83 -0.03 -9.20 1.06
C VAL A 83 0.77 -7.95 0.69
N ALA A 84 0.11 -6.92 0.16
CA ALA A 84 0.77 -5.66 -0.18
C ALA A 84 1.45 -5.01 1.04
N LEU A 85 0.77 -4.99 2.19
CA LEU A 85 1.31 -4.46 3.45
C LEU A 85 2.47 -5.29 3.97
N CYS A 86 2.38 -6.62 3.92
CA CYS A 86 3.48 -7.51 4.31
C CYS A 86 4.72 -7.28 3.43
N CYS A 87 4.56 -7.23 2.11
CA CYS A 87 5.67 -6.93 1.19
C CYS A 87 6.26 -5.54 1.43
N GLY A 88 5.42 -4.53 1.72
CA GLY A 88 5.86 -3.18 2.07
C GLY A 88 6.67 -3.16 3.36
N ALA A 89 6.20 -3.81 4.43
CA ALA A 89 6.93 -3.92 5.68
C ALA A 89 8.27 -4.65 5.52
N LEU A 90 8.30 -5.75 4.75
CA LEU A 90 9.54 -6.46 4.44
C LEU A 90 10.53 -5.58 3.66
N THR A 91 10.03 -4.75 2.73
CA THR A 91 10.85 -3.77 2.01
C THR A 91 11.57 -2.83 2.97
N GLU A 92 10.84 -2.26 3.94
CA GLU A 92 11.42 -1.35 4.93
C GLU A 92 12.39 -2.07 5.88
N LEU A 93 12.09 -3.31 6.26
CA LEU A 93 12.98 -4.13 7.07
C LEU A 93 14.30 -4.43 6.33
N CYS A 94 14.24 -4.78 5.04
CA CYS A 94 15.42 -4.98 4.22
C CYS A 94 16.29 -3.72 4.15
N LYS A 95 15.69 -2.53 4.00
CA LYS A 95 16.42 -1.25 4.04
C LYS A 95 17.12 -1.04 5.39
N LEU A 96 16.44 -1.31 6.50
CA LEU A 96 17.01 -1.17 7.85
C LEU A 96 18.17 -2.15 8.11
N ILE A 97 18.04 -3.41 7.70
CA ILE A 97 19.10 -4.42 7.82
C ILE A 97 20.34 -3.98 7.04
N ARG A 98 20.17 -3.49 5.82
CA ARG A 98 21.28 -2.98 4.99
C ARG A 98 21.95 -1.77 5.62
N LEU A 99 21.15 -0.84 6.15
CA LEU A 99 21.65 0.32 6.88
C LEU A 99 22.50 -0.08 8.09
N HIS A 100 22.10 -1.15 8.80
CA HIS A 100 22.82 -1.69 9.96
C HIS A 100 24.11 -2.43 9.57
N ARG A 101 24.09 -3.17 8.46
CA ARG A 101 25.27 -3.86 7.90
C ARG A 101 26.35 -2.92 7.37
N GLY A 102 26.07 -1.62 7.32
CA GLY A 102 27.04 -0.59 6.96
C GLY A 102 27.10 -0.38 5.45
N GLU A 103 26.35 0.59 4.96
CA GLU A 103 26.52 1.11 3.59
C GLU A 103 27.54 2.26 3.63
N PRO A 104 28.81 2.02 3.23
CA PRO A 104 29.94 2.94 3.50
C PRO A 104 29.81 4.31 2.83
N HIS A 105 28.96 4.41 1.80
CA HIS A 105 28.73 5.61 1.00
C HIS A 105 27.72 6.59 1.61
N LEU A 106 27.03 6.23 2.70
CA LEU A 106 26.02 7.09 3.33
C LEU A 106 26.59 7.88 4.51
N SER A 107 26.41 9.20 4.49
CA SER A 107 26.71 10.09 5.61
C SER A 107 25.84 9.79 6.84
N ARG A 108 26.29 10.21 8.03
CA ARG A 108 25.56 9.97 9.30
C ARG A 108 24.13 10.51 9.27
N ASP A 109 23.92 11.67 8.65
CA ASP A 109 22.60 12.31 8.58
C ASP A 109 21.68 11.64 7.56
N GLN A 110 22.20 11.23 6.39
CA GLN A 110 21.45 10.42 5.44
C GLN A 110 20.99 9.10 6.09
N ARG A 111 21.85 8.45 6.89
CA ARG A 111 21.47 7.23 7.60
C ARG A 111 20.34 7.46 8.62
N LYS A 112 20.39 8.56 9.38
CA LYS A 112 19.30 8.92 10.31
C LYS A 112 17.99 9.18 9.56
N GLN A 113 18.04 9.90 8.45
CA GLN A 113 16.87 10.23 7.65
C GLN A 113 16.23 8.97 7.03
N ILE A 114 17.03 8.09 6.43
CA ILE A 114 16.54 6.81 5.89
C ILE A 114 15.89 5.98 6.99
N ARG A 115 16.53 5.87 8.16
CA ARG A 115 15.99 5.13 9.30
C ARG A 115 14.64 5.68 9.76
N TYR A 116 14.53 7.00 9.89
CA TYR A 116 13.28 7.67 10.25
C TYR A 116 12.18 7.38 9.22
N GLN A 117 12.50 7.47 7.92
CA GLN A 117 11.55 7.18 6.85
C GLN A 117 11.07 5.72 6.88
N CYS A 118 11.97 4.76 7.13
CA CYS A 118 11.61 3.35 7.24
C CYS A 118 10.67 3.10 8.43
N TYR A 119 10.96 3.63 9.61
CA TYR A 119 10.07 3.47 10.77
C TYR A 119 8.71 4.12 10.56
N ARG A 120 8.68 5.32 9.98
CA ARG A 120 7.43 6.00 9.67
C ARG A 120 6.58 5.18 8.70
N THR A 121 7.19 4.66 7.63
CA THR A 121 6.50 3.84 6.63
C THR A 121 6.00 2.51 7.22
N LEU A 122 6.77 1.88 8.11
CA LEU A 122 6.34 0.70 8.87
C LEU A 122 5.12 1.00 9.73
N LEU A 123 5.10 2.13 10.44
CA LEU A 123 3.95 2.55 11.24
C LEU A 123 2.70 2.79 10.38
N CYS A 124 2.86 3.40 9.20
CA CYS A 124 1.76 3.50 8.24
C CYS A 124 1.21 2.12 7.85
N HIS A 125 2.09 1.17 7.52
CA HIS A 125 1.66 -0.18 7.17
C HIS A 125 0.89 -0.85 8.31
N LEU A 126 1.37 -0.72 9.55
CA LEU A 126 0.68 -1.25 10.74
C LEU A 126 -0.70 -0.61 10.95
N GLY A 127 -0.81 0.72 10.81
CA GLY A 127 -2.10 1.40 10.93
C GLY A 127 -3.09 1.00 9.84
N ASP A 128 -2.60 0.63 8.65
CA ASP A 128 -3.42 0.14 7.54
C ASP A 128 -3.82 -1.34 7.63
N MET A 129 -3.25 -2.12 8.56
CA MET A 129 -3.55 -3.56 8.71
C MET A 129 -4.97 -3.85 9.21
N GLY A 130 -5.66 -2.88 9.81
CA GLY A 130 -6.95 -3.13 10.48
C GLY A 130 -8.05 -3.67 9.54
N ILE A 131 -8.24 -3.06 8.35
CA ILE A 131 -9.25 -3.54 7.39
C ILE A 131 -8.91 -4.92 6.83
N PRO A 132 -7.67 -5.18 6.35
CA PRO A 132 -7.35 -6.50 5.81
C PRO A 132 -7.42 -7.61 6.87
N LEU A 133 -7.10 -7.31 8.15
CA LEU A 133 -7.28 -8.27 9.24
C LEU A 133 -8.76 -8.57 9.50
N SER A 134 -9.60 -7.53 9.62
CA SER A 134 -11.02 -7.73 9.92
C SER A 134 -11.80 -8.40 8.78
N ARG A 135 -11.55 -8.02 7.53
CA ARG A 135 -12.30 -8.54 6.37
C ARG A 135 -11.63 -9.71 5.65
N GLY A 136 -10.30 -9.79 5.69
CA GLY A 136 -9.53 -10.79 4.96
C GLY A 136 -9.31 -12.08 5.75
N LEU A 137 -9.17 -11.95 7.08
CA LEU A 137 -8.94 -13.05 8.01
C LEU A 137 -10.09 -13.25 9.02
N ALA A 138 -11.17 -12.47 8.92
CA ALA A 138 -12.34 -12.56 9.80
C ALA A 138 -12.00 -12.37 11.31
N VAL A 139 -10.99 -11.54 11.60
CA VAL A 139 -10.66 -11.17 12.99
C VAL A 139 -11.63 -10.08 13.45
N GLU A 140 -12.36 -10.31 14.54
CA GLU A 140 -13.22 -9.28 15.10
C GLU A 140 -12.40 -8.13 15.69
N ILE A 141 -12.46 -6.98 15.01
CA ILE A 141 -11.84 -5.74 15.46
C ILE A 141 -12.96 -4.71 15.64
N PRO A 142 -13.15 -4.15 16.85
CA PRO A 142 -14.17 -3.12 17.08
C PRO A 142 -14.01 -1.94 16.11
N GLU A 143 -15.11 -1.49 15.51
CA GLU A 143 -15.10 -0.43 14.48
C GLU A 143 -14.41 0.85 14.94
N LYS A 144 -14.59 1.24 16.21
CA LYS A 144 -13.92 2.42 16.79
C LYS A 144 -12.39 2.28 16.76
N ARG A 145 -11.86 1.09 17.03
CA ARG A 145 -10.41 0.82 16.99
C ARG A 145 -9.91 0.80 15.56
N LEU A 146 -10.68 0.19 14.65
CA LEU A 146 -10.38 0.15 13.23
C LEU A 146 -10.29 1.58 12.63
N ALA A 147 -11.26 2.43 12.95
CA ALA A 147 -11.28 3.82 12.51
C ALA A 147 -10.11 4.62 13.09
N ALA A 148 -9.78 4.45 14.37
CA ALA A 148 -8.64 5.10 15.00
C ALA A 148 -7.31 4.69 14.35
N MET A 149 -7.10 3.40 14.07
CA MET A 149 -5.90 2.90 13.39
C MET A 149 -5.74 3.52 12.00
N HIS A 150 -6.82 3.57 11.22
CA HIS A 150 -6.79 4.21 9.90
C HIS A 150 -6.59 5.71 9.97
N LEU A 151 -7.16 6.40 10.95
CA LEU A 151 -6.94 7.82 11.15
C LEU A 151 -5.48 8.10 11.45
N VAL A 152 -4.87 7.35 12.37
CA VAL A 152 -3.44 7.48 12.70
C VAL A 152 -2.57 7.19 11.49
N SER A 153 -2.85 6.11 10.76
CA SER A 153 -2.15 5.80 9.49
C SER A 153 -2.27 6.96 8.50
N GLY A 154 -3.49 7.46 8.27
CA GLY A 154 -3.78 8.56 7.37
C GLY A 154 -3.09 9.85 7.79
N LEU A 155 -3.01 10.15 9.09
CA LEU A 155 -2.27 11.30 9.62
C LEU A 155 -0.77 11.18 9.36
N ILE A 156 -0.18 10.01 9.64
CA ILE A 156 1.24 9.76 9.35
C ILE A 156 1.51 9.85 7.85
N GLN A 157 0.63 9.30 7.00
CA GLN A 157 0.73 9.41 5.55
C GLN A 157 0.52 10.84 5.05
N SER A 158 -0.34 11.64 5.69
CA SER A 158 -0.58 13.03 5.30
C SER A 158 0.61 13.94 5.57
N SER A 159 1.48 13.57 6.53
CA SER A 159 2.78 14.23 6.73
C SER A 159 3.77 14.03 5.56
N ASN A 160 3.44 13.18 4.56
CA ASN A 160 4.15 13.11 3.28
C ASN A 160 3.62 14.08 2.22
N LEU A 161 2.44 14.68 2.38
CA LEU A 161 1.89 15.64 1.40
C LEU A 161 2.60 16.99 1.48
N TYR A 162 3.22 17.30 2.62
CA TYR A 162 4.09 18.47 2.80
C TYR A 162 5.49 18.00 3.18
N PRO A 163 6.30 17.47 2.25
CA PRO A 163 7.71 17.34 2.53
C PRO A 163 8.25 18.75 2.80
N PRO A 164 8.98 19.01 3.90
CA PRO A 164 9.88 20.16 3.90
C PRO A 164 10.75 19.98 2.65
N LYS A 165 10.81 21.01 1.80
CA LYS A 165 11.63 21.03 0.58
C LYS A 165 12.99 20.41 0.92
N LEU A 166 13.22 19.18 0.47
CA LEU A 166 14.57 18.66 0.41
C LEU A 166 15.20 19.47 -0.71
N GLY A 167 15.97 20.48 -0.32
CA GLY A 167 16.84 21.21 -1.22
C GLY A 167 17.84 20.21 -1.80
N CYS A 168 17.52 19.72 -2.98
CA CYS A 168 18.51 19.39 -4.00
C CYS A 168 18.50 20.57 -4.98
#